data_AF-A0A699VY89-F1
#
_entry.id   AF-A0A699VY89-F1
#
_cell.length_a   1.000
_cell.length_b   1.000
_cell.length_c   1.000
_cell.angle_alpha   90.00
_cell.angle_beta   90.00
_cell.angle_gamma   90.00
#
_symmetry.space_group_name_H-M   'P 1'
#
loop_
_entity.id
_entity.type
_entity.pdbx_description
1 polymer ?
#
loop_
_entity_poly.entity_id
_entity_poly.type
_entity_poly.pdbx_seq_one_letter_code
_entity_poly.pdbx_strand_id
1 'polypeptide(L)' 'MNYERLGVGIQGLASGERSYQNAIEYARDRLQSRAPTGAQSRETIADPIIVHPDVRRMLLTMKALNE' A
#
# COMPACT_ATOMS: atom_id res chain seq x y z
N MET A 1 29.39 -16.32 -6.55
CA MET A 1 28.64 -16.07 -5.30
C MET A 1 28.27 -14.59 -5.06
N ASN A 2 29.10 -13.59 -5.38
CA ASN A 2 28.73 -12.17 -5.17
C ASN A 2 27.62 -11.70 -6.12
N TYR A 3 27.62 -12.16 -7.37
CA TYR A 3 26.60 -11.81 -8.35
C TYR A 3 25.23 -12.39 -7.97
N GLU A 4 25.22 -13.59 -7.42
CA GLU A 4 24.04 -14.31 -6.97
C GLU A 4 23.41 -13.63 -5.77
N ARG A 5 24.21 -13.11 -4.83
CA ARG A 5 23.72 -12.28 -3.72
C ARG A 5 23.05 -11.00 -4.23
N LEU A 6 23.66 -10.34 -5.20
CA LEU A 6 23.07 -9.15 -5.82
C LEU A 6 21.77 -9.49 -6.55
N GLY A 7 21.76 -10.54 -7.37
CA GLY A 7 20.58 -10.97 -8.13
C GLY A 7 19.40 -11.34 -7.24
N VAL A 8 19.64 -12.12 -6.18
CA VAL A 8 18.60 -12.49 -5.21
C VAL A 8 18.11 -11.26 -4.43
N GLY A 9 19.00 -10.33 -4.07
CA GLY A 9 18.62 -9.07 -3.45
C GLY A 9 17.70 -8.22 -4.33
N ILE A 10 18.02 -8.09 -5.61
CA ILE A 10 17.21 -7.36 -6.59
C ILE A 10 15.83 -8.02 -6.77
N GLN A 11 15.76 -9.35 -6.82
CA GLN A 11 14.48 -10.08 -6.92
C GLN A 11 13.58 -9.83 -5.71
N GLY A 12 14.16 -9.77 -4.51
CA GLY A 12 13.44 -9.41 -3.28
C GLY A 12 12.86 -8.01 -3.36
N LEU A 13 13.67 -7.02 -3.75
CA LEU A 13 13.24 -5.63 -3.93
C LEU A 13 12.12 -5.51 -4.97
N ALA A 14 12.29 -6.13 -6.14
CA ALA A 14 11.29 -6.10 -7.21
C ALA A 14 9.95 -6.71 -6.77
N SER A 15 9.98 -7.77 -5.98
CA SER A 15 8.77 -8.40 -5.41
C SER A 15 8.09 -7.47 -4.40
N GLY A 16 8.86 -6.80 -3.54
CA GLY A 16 8.36 -5.80 -2.60
C GLY A 16 7.69 -4.62 -3.30
N GLU A 17 8.32 -4.11 -4.35
CA GLU A 17 7.79 -2.99 -5.13
C GLU A 17 6.50 -3.35 -5.86
N ARG A 18 6.45 -4.51 -6.51
CA ARG A 18 5.22 -4.98 -7.15
C ARG A 18 4.08 -5.17 -6.14
N SER A 19 4.39 -5.66 -4.94
CA SER A 19 3.41 -5.78 -3.86
C SER A 19 2.86 -4.41 -3.44
N TYR A 20 3.73 -3.41 -3.25
CA TYR A 20 3.32 -2.05 -2.92
C TYR A 20 2.40 -1.43 -3.98
N GLN A 21 2.77 -1.51 -5.26
CA GLN A 21 1.96 -0.98 -6.36
C GLN A 21 0.55 -1.58 -6.40
N ASN A 22 0.42 -2.90 -6.24
CA ASN A 22 -0.89 -3.55 -6.19
C ASN A 22 -1.69 -3.13 -4.94
N ALA A 23 -1.03 -3.03 -3.79
CA ALA A 23 -1.68 -2.67 -2.53
C ALA A 23 -2.22 -1.23 -2.55
N ILE A 24 -1.46 -0.27 -3.09
CA ILE A 24 -1.91 1.13 -3.18
C ILE A 24 -3.05 1.31 -4.18
N GLU A 25 -3.02 0.59 -5.31
CA GLU A 25 -4.11 0.58 -6.28
C GLU A 25 -5.39 0.03 -5.64
N TYR A 26 -5.32 -1.15 -5.02
CA TYR A 26 -6.45 -1.75 -4.32
C TYR A 26 -7.01 -0.86 -3.20
N ALA A 27 -6.14 -0.20 -2.42
CA ALA A 27 -6.56 0.64 -1.31
C ALA A 27 -7.34 1.89 -1.74
N ARG A 28 -7.11 2.37 -2.98
CA ARG A 28 -7.85 3.51 -3.56
C ARG A 28 -9.27 3.15 -3.96
N ASP A 29 -9.49 1.91 -4.36
CA ASP A 29 -10.80 1.48 -4.90
C ASP A 29 -11.65 0.74 -3.86
N ARG A 30 -11.02 0.03 -2.92
CA ARG A 30 -11.73 -0.76 -1.92
C ARG A 30 -12.47 0.14 -0.93
N LEU A 31 -13.80 0.13 -0.98
CA LEU A 31 -14.68 0.85 -0.05
C LEU A 31 -14.97 0.03 1.21
N GLN A 32 -14.69 0.58 2.40
CA GLN A 32 -15.06 -0.06 3.66
C GLN A 32 -15.04 0.91 4.85
N SER A 33 -16.13 0.93 5.63
CA SER A 33 -16.32 1.80 6.80
C SER A 33 -16.22 3.30 6.47
N ARG A 34 -16.28 4.16 7.48
CA ARG A 34 -16.09 5.62 7.36
C ARG A 34 -14.75 6.04 7.94
N ALA A 35 -14.15 7.07 7.38
CA ALA A 35 -12.92 7.64 7.90
C ALA A 35 -13.14 8.16 9.34
N PRO A 36 -12.13 8.06 10.23
CA PRO A 36 -12.21 8.61 11.59
C PRO A 36 -12.44 10.13 11.63
N THR A 37 -12.02 10.84 10.59
CA THR A 37 -12.18 12.29 10.43
C THR A 37 -13.52 12.69 9.81
N GLY A 38 -14.46 11.75 9.68
CA GLY A 38 -15.74 11.94 9.00
C GLY A 38 -15.71 11.55 7.52
N ALA A 39 -16.90 11.36 6.95
CA ALA A 39 -17.09 10.82 5.59
C ALA A 39 -16.28 11.61 4.54
N GLN A 40 -15.36 10.92 3.89
CA GLN A 40 -14.53 11.48 2.80
C GLN A 40 -15.23 11.33 1.44
N SER A 41 -15.98 10.26 1.25
CA SER A 41 -16.84 10.05 0.11
C SER A 41 -18.30 10.18 0.54
N ARG A 42 -18.85 11.39 0.34
CA ARG A 42 -20.22 11.73 0.78
C ARG A 42 -21.30 11.03 -0.03
N GLU A 43 -20.98 10.61 -1.25
CA GLU A 43 -21.91 9.99 -2.19
C GLU A 43 -22.03 8.47 -1.99
N THR A 44 -21.00 7.81 -1.45
CA THR A 44 -20.99 6.36 -1.21
C THR A 44 -21.28 6.04 0.25
N ILE A 45 -21.73 4.81 0.55
CA ILE A 45 -22.05 4.32 1.92
C ILE A 45 -20.77 4.11 2.78
N ALA A 46 -19.61 3.98 2.14
CA ALA A 46 -18.33 3.77 2.77
C ALA A 46 -17.23 4.56 2.04
N ASP A 47 -16.14 4.85 2.74
CA ASP A 47 -14.96 5.52 2.20
C ASP A 47 -13.92 4.49 1.71
N PRO A 48 -13.06 4.85 0.75
CA PRO A 48 -11.93 4.03 0.36
C PRO A 48 -10.99 3.73 1.53
N ILE A 49 -10.46 2.51 1.63
CA ILE A 49 -9.68 2.10 2.80
C ILE A 49 -8.36 2.87 2.95
N ILE A 50 -7.84 3.47 1.87
CA ILE A 50 -6.67 4.36 1.93
C ILE A 50 -6.87 5.54 2.89
N VAL A 51 -8.11 5.88 3.26
CA VAL A 51 -8.35 6.99 4.19
C VAL A 51 -8.00 6.64 5.64
N HIS A 52 -7.99 5.35 5.98
CA HIS A 52 -7.79 4.87 7.35
C HIS A 52 -6.32 5.02 7.79
N PRO A 53 -6.06 5.52 9.01
CA PRO A 53 -4.69 5.78 9.47
C PRO A 53 -3.76 4.56 9.43
N ASP A 54 -4.27 3.38 9.82
CA ASP A 54 -3.44 2.17 9.83
C ASP A 54 -3.09 1.69 8.41
N VAL A 55 -4.03 1.79 7.46
CA VAL A 55 -3.79 1.46 6.04
C VAL A 55 -2.74 2.40 5.47
N ARG A 56 -2.82 3.71 5.75
CA ARG A 56 -1.79 4.68 5.32
C ARG A 56 -0.44 4.37 5.93
N ARG A 57 -0.39 4.09 7.24
CA ARG A 57 0.85 3.72 7.94
C ARG A 57 1.49 2.50 7.27
N MET A 58 0.72 1.44 7.03
CA MET A 58 1.18 0.23 6.37
C MET A 58 1.73 0.52 4.95
N LEU A 59 0.99 1.26 4.12
CA LEU A 59 1.43 1.62 2.77
C LEU A 59 2.69 2.50 2.78
N LEU A 60 2.82 3.42 3.73
CA LEU A 60 4.02 4.25 3.90
C LEU A 60 5.22 3.42 4.35
N THR A 61 5.02 2.42 5.23
CA THR A 61 6.07 1.48 5.60
C THR A 61 6.53 0.66 4.39
N MET A 62 5.60 0.14 3.57
CA MET A 62 5.96 -0.57 2.34
C MET A 62 6.77 0.33 1.40
N LYS A 63 6.30 1.57 1.18
CA LYS A 63 6.99 2.53 0.33
C LYS A 63 8.41 2.81 0.82
N ALA A 64 8.59 3.13 2.10
CA ALA A 64 9.89 3.47 2.68
C ALA A 64 10.89 2.30 2.73
N LEU A 65 10.43 1.06 2.59
CA LEU A 65 11.31 -0.11 2.49
C LEU A 65 11.73 -0.42 1.04
N ASN A 66 11.00 0.11 0.06
CA ASN A 66 11.25 -0.13 -1.36
C ASN A 66 11.94 1.07 -2.06
N GLU A 67 11.65 2.30 -1.63
CA GLU A 67 12.16 3.58 -2.15
C GLU A 67 12.91 4.36 -1.07
#